data_AF-A0A6A5UJF0-F1
#
_entry.id   AF-A0A6A5UJF0-F1
#
_cell.length_a   1.000
_cell.length_b   1.000
_cell.length_c   1.000
_cell.angle_alpha   90.00
_cell.angle_beta   90.00
_cell.angle_gamma   90.00
#
_symmetry.space_group_name_H-M   'P 1'
#
loop_
_entity.id
_entity.type
_entity.pdbx_description
1 polymer ?
#
loop_
_entity_poly.entity_id
_entity_poly.type
_entity_poly.pdbx_seq_one_letter_code
_entity_poly.pdbx_strand_id
1 'polypeptide(L)'
;MMFEAKTVPVWTVFCIQILLDIEECLGETISNGFNDLHRHVQRGLAKWSQIEVEAKSTSNKAMIRTHLLQKKFMNDFTKWVLEDYIVAQIRRTAPAKGKKQIPLIKHEVFKRQPIQKGFFLDRHPLRCGLIKYEFSWFLNSAGLAVDNQTRHIHLLPHIYVAARILDPNARSWPDMELAVYRQDPARLFFGGRQDSLAQAKSKFDLALGGSVVNAASNKGSGGKKKKRIPRMRALSKCIASLPSCFLQGKVDMILNSESPDPFVPRLIQFLSEKKNHLQVSRQLNRSDNEAEEYFQKYSTNTGKVPTIDKVLNALTIWFIADQMDLLFNWNELQLTCTATWQDLLKSVGNGKQTAAGLASAALEEAKNNELEG
;
A
#
# COMPACT_ATOMS: atom_id res chain seq x y z
N MET A 1 35.37 20.28 6.10
CA MET A 1 34.92 18.90 5.80
C MET A 1 35.21 18.44 4.37
N MET A 2 34.58 18.94 3.29
CA MET A 2 34.92 18.44 1.92
C MET A 2 36.32 18.89 1.43
N PHE A 3 36.79 20.06 1.89
CA PHE A 3 38.10 20.61 1.52
C PHE A 3 39.29 20.03 2.31
N GLU A 4 39.05 19.24 3.36
CA GLU A 4 40.12 18.66 4.18
C GLU A 4 40.49 17.24 3.72
N ALA A 5 39.53 16.49 3.19
CA ALA A 5 39.71 15.07 2.86
C ALA A 5 40.41 14.78 1.51
N LYS A 6 40.67 15.81 0.67
CA LYS A 6 41.23 15.72 -0.71
C LYS A 6 40.59 14.66 -1.62
N THR A 7 39.47 14.06 -1.22
CA THR A 7 38.78 12.98 -1.90
C THR A 7 37.33 13.39 -2.08
N VAL A 8 36.82 13.32 -3.31
CA VAL A 8 35.42 13.60 -3.60
C VAL A 8 34.63 12.33 -3.31
N PRO A 9 33.64 12.35 -2.41
CA PRO A 9 32.83 11.16 -2.16
C PRO A 9 32.07 10.74 -3.42
N VAL A 10 32.00 9.44 -3.69
CA VAL A 10 31.30 8.88 -4.87
C VAL A 10 29.85 9.34 -4.95
N TRP A 11 29.14 9.42 -3.82
CA TRP A 11 27.75 9.91 -3.80
C TRP A 11 27.63 11.36 -4.25
N THR A 12 28.65 12.19 -4.03
CA THR A 12 28.67 13.59 -4.48
C THR A 12 28.79 13.66 -6.00
N VAL A 13 29.71 12.88 -6.58
CA VAL A 13 29.86 12.77 -8.05
C VAL A 13 28.54 12.31 -8.67
N PHE A 14 27.92 11.28 -8.09
CA PHE A 14 26.63 10.77 -8.56
C PHE A 14 25.51 11.82 -8.48
N CYS A 15 25.39 12.56 -7.39
CA CYS A 15 24.41 13.64 -7.26
C CYS A 15 24.62 14.76 -8.29
N ILE A 16 25.88 15.15 -8.54
CA ILE A 16 26.20 16.16 -9.56
C ILE A 16 25.84 15.63 -10.94
N GLN A 17 26.18 14.38 -11.26
CA GLN A 17 25.83 13.76 -12.54
C GLN A 17 24.32 13.75 -12.76
N ILE A 18 23.53 13.33 -11.77
CA ILE A 18 22.06 13.38 -11.86
C ILE A 18 21.55 14.79 -12.16
N LEU A 19 22.12 15.81 -11.51
CA LEU A 19 21.69 17.20 -11.73
C LEU A 19 21.99 17.65 -13.16
N LEU A 20 23.17 17.32 -13.69
CA LEU A 20 23.55 17.62 -15.06
C LEU A 20 22.67 16.86 -16.06
N ASP A 21 22.45 15.56 -15.84
CA ASP A 21 21.61 14.71 -16.69
C ASP A 21 20.16 15.21 -16.72
N ILE A 22 19.61 15.66 -15.59
CA ILE A 22 18.26 16.23 -15.53
C ILE A 22 18.14 17.46 -16.42
N GLU A 23 19.10 18.38 -16.33
CA GLU A 23 19.11 19.61 -17.13
C GLU A 23 19.30 19.29 -18.62
N GLU A 24 20.22 18.38 -18.96
CA GLU A 24 20.50 17.98 -20.35
C GLU A 24 19.33 17.23 -21.00
N CYS A 25 18.76 16.24 -20.31
CA CYS A 25 17.73 15.38 -20.87
C CYS A 25 16.34 16.03 -20.89
N LEU A 26 16.00 16.84 -19.88
CA LEU A 26 14.65 17.39 -19.75
C LEU A 26 14.56 18.85 -20.22
N GLY A 27 15.64 19.62 -20.09
CA GLY A 27 15.69 21.03 -20.51
C GLY A 27 14.45 21.81 -20.08
N GLU A 28 13.73 22.37 -21.05
CA GLU A 28 12.52 23.17 -20.83
C GLU A 28 11.36 22.40 -20.17
N THR A 29 11.37 21.08 -20.25
CA THR A 29 10.31 20.21 -19.70
C THR A 29 10.55 19.77 -18.26
N ILE A 30 11.62 20.25 -17.60
CA ILE A 30 11.98 19.90 -16.22
C ILE A 30 10.81 20.09 -15.23
N SER A 31 10.00 21.12 -15.44
CA SER A 31 8.83 21.49 -14.61
C SER A 31 7.67 20.49 -14.68
N ASN A 32 7.62 19.64 -15.72
CA ASN A 32 6.53 18.67 -15.89
C ASN A 32 6.45 17.69 -14.72
N GLY A 33 7.61 17.31 -14.14
CA GLY A 33 7.64 16.42 -12.98
C GLY A 33 6.91 17.01 -11.76
N PHE A 34 7.05 18.31 -11.53
CA PHE A 34 6.35 19.00 -10.44
C PHE A 34 4.86 19.16 -10.73
N ASN A 35 4.49 19.56 -11.95
CA ASN A 35 3.09 19.67 -12.38
C ASN A 35 2.35 18.33 -12.25
N ASP A 36 3.00 17.24 -12.63
CA ASP A 36 2.48 15.88 -12.48
C ASP A 36 2.30 15.49 -11.03
N LEU A 37 3.29 15.75 -10.18
CA LEU A 37 3.21 15.50 -8.75
C LEU A 37 2.06 16.30 -8.12
N HIS A 38 1.94 17.58 -8.44
CA HIS A 38 0.90 18.46 -7.90
C HIS A 38 -0.50 17.94 -8.24
N ARG A 39 -0.76 17.63 -9.53
CA ARG A 39 -2.02 17.04 -9.97
C ARG A 39 -2.31 15.70 -9.30
N HIS A 40 -1.28 14.86 -9.15
CA HIS A 40 -1.39 13.55 -8.51
C HIS A 40 -1.78 13.66 -7.04
N VAL A 41 -1.12 14.54 -6.29
CA VAL A 41 -1.42 14.77 -4.87
C VAL A 41 -2.81 15.37 -4.69
N GLN A 42 -3.22 16.34 -5.51
CA GLN A 42 -4.57 16.92 -5.45
C GLN A 42 -5.66 15.86 -5.67
N ARG A 43 -5.53 15.02 -6.71
CA ARG A 43 -6.49 13.94 -6.98
C ARG A 43 -6.52 12.92 -5.85
N GLY A 44 -5.36 12.54 -5.32
CA GLY A 44 -5.28 11.59 -4.21
C GLY A 44 -5.89 12.13 -2.92
N LEU A 45 -5.71 13.41 -2.60
CA LEU A 45 -6.34 14.06 -1.44
C LEU A 45 -7.86 14.10 -1.56
N ALA A 46 -8.40 14.37 -2.77
CA ALA A 46 -9.83 14.32 -3.02
C ALA A 46 -10.39 12.91 -2.75
N LYS A 47 -9.70 11.86 -3.21
CA LYS A 47 -10.08 10.46 -2.95
C LYS A 47 -9.97 10.09 -1.47
N TRP A 48 -8.91 10.54 -0.80
CA TRP A 48 -8.70 10.30 0.63
C TRP A 48 -9.85 10.83 1.49
N SER A 49 -10.41 11.99 1.13
CA SER A 49 -11.54 12.56 1.87
C SER A 49 -12.76 11.64 1.92
N GLN A 50 -12.99 10.82 0.89
CA GLN A 50 -14.06 9.83 0.84
C GLN A 50 -13.81 8.69 1.85
N ILE A 51 -12.56 8.23 1.94
CA ILE A 51 -12.13 7.18 2.87
C ILE A 51 -12.14 7.66 4.32
N GLU A 52 -11.78 8.92 4.58
CA GLU A 52 -11.81 9.50 5.92
C GLU A 52 -13.22 9.47 6.53
N VAL A 53 -14.27 9.62 5.72
CA VAL A 53 -15.66 9.52 6.18
C VAL A 53 -15.97 8.10 6.70
N GLU A 54 -15.57 7.08 5.94
CA GLU A 54 -15.77 5.66 6.33
C GLU A 54 -14.92 5.28 7.55
N ALA A 55 -13.72 5.85 7.68
CA ALA A 55 -12.85 5.57 8.81
C ALA A 55 -13.41 6.12 10.14
N LYS A 56 -14.06 7.28 10.10
CA LYS A 56 -14.60 7.95 11.30
C LYS A 56 -15.79 7.22 11.93
N SER A 57 -16.51 6.38 11.18
CA SER A 57 -17.65 5.63 11.73
C SER A 57 -17.25 4.43 12.60
N THR A 58 -15.96 4.13 12.73
CA THR A 58 -15.48 2.97 13.48
C THR A 58 -15.03 3.33 14.90
N SER A 59 -15.42 2.50 15.89
CA SER A 59 -15.04 2.65 17.30
C SER A 59 -13.72 1.98 17.70
N ASN A 60 -12.98 1.40 16.75
CA ASN A 60 -11.75 0.66 17.01
C ASN A 60 -10.55 1.59 17.30
N LYS A 61 -10.02 1.57 18.53
CA LYS A 61 -8.86 2.39 18.94
C LYS A 61 -7.62 2.20 18.08
N ALA A 62 -7.34 0.98 17.62
CA ALA A 62 -6.17 0.73 16.76
C ALA A 62 -6.33 1.44 15.40
N MET A 63 -7.55 1.50 14.87
CA MET A 63 -7.85 2.25 13.66
C MET A 63 -7.66 3.74 13.88
N ILE A 64 -8.17 4.30 14.97
CA ILE A 64 -8.03 5.73 15.26
C ILE A 64 -6.56 6.13 15.21
N ARG A 65 -5.66 5.33 15.81
CA ARG A 65 -4.21 5.57 15.75
C ARG A 65 -3.68 5.53 14.30
N THR A 66 -4.00 4.49 13.54
CA THR A 66 -3.57 4.38 12.13
C THR A 66 -4.09 5.54 11.29
N HIS A 67 -5.35 5.93 11.49
CA HIS A 67 -5.99 7.04 10.80
C HIS A 67 -5.35 8.39 11.16
N LEU A 68 -5.00 8.63 12.43
CA LEU A 68 -4.29 9.84 12.84
C LEU A 68 -2.90 9.93 12.21
N LEU A 69 -2.16 8.83 12.14
CA LEU A 69 -0.89 8.77 11.42
C LEU A 69 -1.08 9.08 9.94
N GLN A 70 -2.10 8.45 9.33
CA GLN A 70 -2.43 8.68 7.93
C GLN A 70 -2.76 10.15 7.64
N LYS A 71 -3.60 10.76 8.47
CA LYS A 71 -3.95 12.17 8.38
C LYS A 71 -2.73 13.08 8.51
N LYS A 72 -1.80 12.75 9.41
CA LYS A 72 -0.53 13.48 9.54
C LYS A 72 0.27 13.43 8.24
N PHE A 73 0.44 12.24 7.66
CA PHE A 73 1.15 12.10 6.38
C PHE A 73 0.47 12.90 5.26
N MET A 74 -0.86 12.87 5.15
CA MET A 74 -1.60 13.65 4.15
C MET A 74 -1.41 15.16 4.31
N ASN A 75 -1.40 15.63 5.55
CA ASN A 75 -1.09 17.03 5.84
C ASN A 75 0.35 17.38 5.46
N ASP A 76 1.30 16.47 5.66
CA ASP A 76 2.68 16.67 5.25
C ASP A 76 2.77 16.75 3.72
N PHE A 77 2.17 15.84 2.95
CA PHE A 77 2.15 15.94 1.48
C PHE A 77 1.50 17.23 1.00
N THR A 78 0.39 17.65 1.62
CA THR A 78 -0.27 18.94 1.32
C THR A 78 0.69 20.10 1.50
N LYS A 79 1.37 20.17 2.65
CA LYS A 79 2.35 21.21 2.97
C LYS A 79 3.52 21.22 2.00
N TRP A 80 4.15 20.06 1.82
CA TRP A 80 5.37 19.94 1.04
C TRP A 80 5.15 20.15 -0.46
N VAL A 81 4.01 19.73 -1.00
CA VAL A 81 3.75 19.74 -2.43
C VAL A 81 2.86 20.91 -2.87
N LEU A 82 1.77 21.19 -2.15
CA LEU A 82 0.76 22.17 -2.60
C LEU A 82 1.00 23.57 -2.00
N GLU A 83 1.47 23.62 -0.75
CA GLU A 83 1.68 24.88 -0.01
C GLU A 83 3.13 25.40 -0.06
N ASP A 84 4.02 24.67 -0.74
CA ASP A 84 5.44 25.03 -0.89
C ASP A 84 6.13 25.31 0.47
N TYR A 85 5.98 24.37 1.38
CA TYR A 85 6.46 24.49 2.76
C TYR A 85 7.94 24.82 2.86
N ILE A 86 8.78 24.37 1.92
CA ILE A 86 10.22 24.68 1.90
C ILE A 86 10.44 26.18 1.75
N VAL A 87 9.79 26.80 0.77
CA VAL A 87 9.90 28.25 0.55
C VAL A 87 9.31 29.01 1.73
N ALA A 88 8.20 28.53 2.30
CA ALA A 88 7.64 29.11 3.52
C ALA A 88 8.61 29.02 4.71
N GLN A 89 9.34 27.90 4.88
CA GLN A 89 10.37 27.77 5.92
C GLN A 89 11.56 28.67 5.66
N ILE A 90 12.01 28.78 4.41
CA ILE A 90 13.10 29.67 4.05
C ILE A 90 12.71 31.10 4.36
N ARG A 91 11.50 31.55 3.99
CA ARG A 91 11.05 32.95 4.20
C ARG A 91 10.72 33.31 5.65
N ARG A 92 10.58 32.34 6.56
CA ARG A 92 10.36 32.64 7.99
C ARG A 92 11.60 33.33 8.57
N THR A 93 11.46 34.63 8.81
CA THR A 93 12.51 35.51 9.35
C THR A 93 12.67 35.42 10.86
N ALA A 94 11.63 34.99 11.60
CA ALA A 94 11.65 34.87 13.04
C ALA A 94 11.80 33.40 13.48
N PRO A 95 12.73 33.08 14.39
CA PRO A 95 12.84 31.73 14.94
C PRO A 95 11.56 31.37 15.69
N ALA A 96 11.08 30.14 15.52
CA ALA A 96 10.10 29.57 16.45
C ALA A 96 10.71 29.62 17.86
N LYS A 97 9.95 30.13 18.84
CA LYS A 97 10.41 30.30 20.24
C LYS A 97 11.20 29.07 20.70
N GLY A 98 12.48 29.27 21.06
CA GLY A 98 13.34 28.26 21.67
C GLY A 98 14.19 27.40 20.72
N LYS A 99 14.19 27.61 19.40
CA LYS A 99 15.08 26.88 18.47
C LYS A 99 16.14 27.81 17.86
N LYS A 100 17.43 27.45 18.01
CA LYS A 100 18.55 28.07 17.27
C LYS A 100 18.39 27.69 15.80
N GLN A 101 17.84 28.58 14.98
CA GLN A 101 17.69 28.35 13.56
C GLN A 101 18.94 28.84 12.82
N ILE A 102 19.45 28.06 11.87
CA ILE A 102 20.40 28.55 10.87
C ILE A 102 19.56 29.36 9.86
N PRO A 103 19.70 30.69 9.79
CA PRO A 103 18.90 31.48 8.86
C PRO A 103 19.38 31.22 7.43
N LEU A 104 18.74 30.29 6.71
CA LEU A 104 19.06 30.02 5.30
C LEU A 104 18.95 31.29 4.43
N ILE A 105 18.09 32.24 4.78
CA ILE A 105 17.95 33.56 4.12
C ILE A 105 19.28 34.35 4.10
N LYS A 106 20.18 34.13 5.07
CA LYS A 106 21.46 34.86 5.09
C LYS A 106 22.41 34.43 3.98
N HIS A 107 22.19 33.28 3.33
CA HIS A 107 23.03 32.82 2.24
C HIS A 107 22.83 33.70 1.01
N GLU A 108 23.91 34.27 0.49
CA GLU A 108 23.92 35.24 -0.61
C GLU A 108 23.15 34.76 -1.85
N VAL A 109 23.18 33.46 -2.15
CA VAL A 109 22.45 32.86 -3.28
C VAL A 109 20.93 33.08 -3.17
N PHE A 110 20.35 32.88 -1.99
CA PHE A 110 18.91 33.02 -1.78
C PHE A 110 18.46 34.48 -1.67
N LYS A 111 19.37 35.42 -1.42
CA LYS A 111 19.08 36.86 -1.48
C LYS A 111 18.98 37.37 -2.92
N ARG A 112 19.77 36.79 -3.83
CA ARG A 112 19.93 37.28 -5.20
C ARG A 112 18.86 36.76 -6.17
N GLN A 113 18.16 35.69 -5.81
CA GLN A 113 17.13 35.10 -6.67
C GLN A 113 15.75 35.14 -5.99
N PRO A 114 14.72 35.71 -6.64
CA PRO A 114 13.36 35.59 -6.14
C PRO A 114 12.96 34.12 -6.18
N ILE A 115 12.82 33.52 -5.00
CA ILE A 115 12.37 32.14 -4.87
C ILE A 115 10.90 32.07 -5.27
N GLN A 116 10.63 31.60 -6.49
CA GLN A 116 9.28 31.41 -7.02
C GLN A 116 8.56 30.25 -6.30
N LYS A 117 7.22 30.21 -6.36
CA LYS A 117 6.45 29.10 -5.82
C LYS A 117 6.84 27.80 -6.54
N GLY A 118 7.13 26.75 -5.78
CA GLY A 118 7.53 25.44 -6.30
C GLY A 118 9.01 25.33 -6.67
N PHE A 119 9.81 26.38 -6.46
CA PHE A 119 11.20 26.50 -6.96
C PHE A 119 12.05 25.24 -6.80
N PHE A 120 11.96 24.59 -5.64
CA PHE A 120 12.73 23.38 -5.32
C PHE A 120 12.26 22.15 -6.09
N LEU A 121 10.96 21.84 -6.03
CA LEU A 121 10.44 20.63 -6.66
C LEU A 121 10.42 20.73 -8.18
N ASP A 122 10.23 21.94 -8.71
CA ASP A 122 10.19 22.27 -10.13
C ASP A 122 11.51 21.96 -10.87
N ARG A 123 12.64 21.99 -10.15
CA ARG A 123 13.98 21.67 -10.69
C ARG A 123 14.47 20.27 -10.33
N HIS A 124 13.65 19.48 -9.63
CA HIS A 124 14.05 18.17 -9.13
C HIS A 124 12.99 17.12 -9.49
N PRO A 125 12.82 16.79 -10.79
CA PRO A 125 11.83 15.83 -11.26
C PRO A 125 12.03 14.43 -10.64
N LEU A 126 13.28 14.01 -10.39
CA LEU A 126 13.56 12.75 -9.68
C LEU A 126 12.96 12.76 -8.27
N ARG A 127 13.14 13.87 -7.52
CA ARG A 127 12.55 14.03 -6.20
C ARG A 127 11.02 14.04 -6.29
N CYS A 128 10.46 14.67 -7.33
CA CYS A 128 9.02 14.63 -7.57
C CYS A 128 8.50 13.21 -7.79
N GLY A 129 9.20 12.41 -8.59
CA GLY A 129 8.90 10.98 -8.81
C GLY A 129 8.92 10.18 -7.51
N LEU A 130 9.94 10.38 -6.66
CA LEU A 130 10.03 9.71 -5.35
C LEU A 130 8.89 10.10 -4.40
N ILE A 131 8.53 11.39 -4.34
CA ILE A 131 7.38 11.84 -3.52
C ILE A 131 6.08 11.26 -4.08
N LYS A 132 5.91 11.22 -5.40
CA LYS A 132 4.74 10.63 -6.07
C LYS A 132 4.62 9.15 -5.75
N TYR A 133 5.72 8.41 -5.82
CA TYR A 133 5.81 7.00 -5.42
C TYR A 133 5.36 6.81 -3.97
N GLU A 134 5.94 7.58 -3.05
CA GLU A 134 5.62 7.48 -1.62
C GLU A 134 4.14 7.76 -1.35
N PHE A 135 3.59 8.79 -2.00
CA PHE A 135 2.20 9.16 -1.88
C PHE A 135 1.24 8.09 -2.42
N SER A 136 1.51 7.53 -3.61
CA SER A 136 0.72 6.44 -4.19
C SER A 136 0.72 5.21 -3.29
N TRP A 137 1.89 4.81 -2.82
CA TRP A 137 2.01 3.69 -1.91
C TRP A 137 1.24 3.92 -0.60
N PHE A 138 1.33 5.13 -0.06
CA PHE A 138 0.60 5.50 1.15
C PHE A 138 -0.92 5.38 0.95
N LEU A 139 -1.46 5.89 -0.18
CA LEU A 139 -2.88 5.75 -0.51
C LEU A 139 -3.30 4.28 -0.62
N ASN A 140 -2.52 3.46 -1.34
CA ASN A 140 -2.80 2.03 -1.48
C ASN A 140 -2.81 1.32 -0.12
N SER A 141 -1.83 1.63 0.73
CA SER A 141 -1.76 1.10 2.10
C SER A 141 -2.96 1.52 2.94
N ALA A 142 -3.46 2.74 2.74
CA ALA A 142 -4.60 3.25 3.47
C ALA A 142 -5.92 2.61 3.02
N GLY A 143 -6.13 2.42 1.72
CA GLY A 143 -7.25 1.65 1.18
C GLY A 143 -7.30 0.23 1.76
N LEU A 144 -6.15 -0.45 1.83
CA LEU A 144 -6.07 -1.80 2.41
C LEU A 144 -6.22 -1.82 3.92
N ALA A 145 -5.84 -0.76 4.63
CA ALA A 145 -6.12 -0.62 6.05
C ALA A 145 -7.64 -0.51 6.33
N VAL A 146 -8.39 0.12 5.42
CA VAL A 146 -9.85 0.19 5.47
C VAL A 146 -10.47 -1.16 5.10
N ASP A 147 -9.95 -1.82 4.06
CA ASP A 147 -10.39 -3.18 3.69
C ASP A 147 -10.21 -4.19 4.82
N ASN A 148 -9.10 -4.14 5.56
CA ASN A 148 -8.88 -5.03 6.70
C ASN A 148 -9.97 -4.94 7.79
N GLN A 149 -10.86 -3.95 7.71
CA GLN A 149 -11.96 -3.75 8.63
C GLN A 149 -13.32 -4.00 7.97
N THR A 150 -13.53 -3.41 6.80
CA THR A 150 -14.77 -3.55 6.04
C THR A 150 -14.89 -4.91 5.37
N ARG A 151 -13.74 -5.50 5.02
CA ARG A 151 -13.57 -6.77 4.31
C ARG A 151 -14.17 -6.76 2.92
N HIS A 152 -14.36 -5.59 2.30
CA HIS A 152 -15.04 -5.52 1.01
C HIS A 152 -14.21 -6.14 -0.13
N ILE A 153 -12.92 -5.84 -0.23
CA ILE A 153 -11.99 -6.49 -1.18
C ILE A 153 -11.81 -7.97 -0.82
N HIS A 154 -11.96 -8.34 0.45
CA HIS A 154 -11.93 -9.75 0.88
C HIS A 154 -13.19 -10.54 0.48
N LEU A 155 -14.38 -9.94 0.63
CA LEU A 155 -15.67 -10.62 0.49
C LEU A 155 -16.21 -10.60 -0.94
N LEU A 156 -16.05 -9.48 -1.66
CA LEU A 156 -16.54 -9.37 -3.03
C LEU A 156 -15.94 -10.37 -4.03
N PRO A 157 -14.68 -10.82 -3.94
CA PRO A 157 -14.18 -11.90 -4.78
C PRO A 157 -15.04 -13.15 -4.71
N HIS A 158 -15.58 -13.51 -3.54
CA HIS A 158 -16.43 -14.69 -3.40
C HIS A 158 -17.75 -14.52 -4.16
N ILE A 159 -18.38 -13.34 -4.04
CA ILE A 159 -19.62 -13.02 -4.74
C ILE A 159 -19.36 -12.95 -6.25
N TYR A 160 -18.25 -12.34 -6.65
CA TYR A 160 -17.83 -12.25 -8.04
C TYR A 160 -17.64 -13.63 -8.67
N VAL A 161 -16.92 -14.54 -8.00
CA VAL A 161 -16.76 -15.92 -8.49
C VAL A 161 -18.09 -16.65 -8.53
N ALA A 162 -18.96 -16.50 -7.52
CA ALA A 162 -20.29 -17.11 -7.53
C ALA A 162 -21.15 -16.61 -8.69
N ALA A 163 -21.14 -15.30 -8.96
CA ALA A 163 -21.84 -14.71 -10.09
C ALA A 163 -21.34 -15.26 -11.44
N ARG A 164 -20.03 -15.48 -11.57
CA ARG A 164 -19.40 -16.10 -12.75
C ARG A 164 -19.71 -17.59 -12.91
N ILE A 165 -20.01 -18.31 -11.83
CA ILE A 165 -20.50 -19.69 -11.87
C ILE A 165 -21.96 -19.71 -12.34
N LEU A 166 -22.79 -18.82 -11.80
CA LEU A 166 -24.20 -18.67 -12.19
C LEU A 166 -24.37 -18.26 -13.65
N ASP A 167 -23.58 -17.28 -14.08
CA ASP A 167 -23.57 -16.78 -15.46
C ASP A 167 -22.12 -16.74 -15.98
N PRO A 168 -21.68 -17.80 -16.69
CA PRO A 168 -20.37 -17.85 -17.32
C PRO A 168 -20.11 -16.72 -18.32
N ASN A 169 -21.16 -16.11 -18.88
CA ASN A 169 -21.09 -15.02 -19.85
C ASN A 169 -21.09 -13.63 -19.18
N ALA A 170 -21.27 -13.55 -17.85
CA ALA A 170 -21.24 -12.28 -17.13
C ALA A 170 -19.93 -11.53 -17.39
N ARG A 171 -19.99 -10.21 -17.55
CA ARG A 171 -18.80 -9.40 -17.86
C ARG A 171 -17.72 -9.57 -16.78
N SER A 172 -16.47 -9.74 -17.19
CA SER A 172 -15.34 -9.76 -16.25
C SER A 172 -15.14 -8.40 -15.61
N TRP A 173 -14.69 -8.39 -14.35
CA TRP A 173 -14.24 -7.18 -13.66
C TRP A 173 -12.70 -7.20 -13.61
N PRO A 174 -12.00 -6.50 -14.52
CA PRO A 174 -10.55 -6.63 -14.68
C PRO A 174 -9.76 -6.37 -13.40
N ASP A 175 -10.13 -5.34 -12.63
CA ASP A 175 -9.44 -5.03 -11.37
C ASP A 175 -9.65 -6.12 -10.31
N MET A 176 -10.83 -6.73 -10.27
CA MET A 176 -11.11 -7.85 -9.35
C MET A 176 -10.37 -9.12 -9.78
N GLU A 177 -10.32 -9.43 -11.09
CA GLU A 177 -9.50 -10.54 -11.60
C GLU A 177 -8.02 -10.36 -11.26
N LEU A 178 -7.50 -9.14 -11.44
CA LEU A 178 -6.13 -8.81 -11.05
C LEU A 178 -5.94 -8.93 -9.53
N ALA A 179 -6.88 -8.43 -8.72
CA ALA A 179 -6.82 -8.58 -7.27
C ALA A 179 -6.81 -10.05 -6.85
N VAL A 180 -7.68 -10.89 -7.42
CA VAL A 180 -7.74 -12.33 -7.18
C VAL A 180 -6.45 -13.01 -7.60
N TYR A 181 -5.94 -12.70 -8.79
CA TYR A 181 -4.68 -13.25 -9.30
C TYR A 181 -3.48 -12.91 -8.40
N ARG A 182 -3.45 -11.68 -7.88
CA ARG A 182 -2.39 -11.20 -6.98
C ARG A 182 -2.47 -11.79 -5.58
N GLN A 183 -3.62 -12.29 -5.18
CA GLN A 183 -3.76 -13.01 -3.92
C GLN A 183 -3.45 -14.49 -4.13
N ASP A 184 -2.87 -15.11 -3.11
CA ASP A 184 -2.81 -16.57 -3.03
C ASP A 184 -4.27 -17.10 -2.95
N PRO A 185 -4.78 -17.83 -3.96
CA PRO A 185 -6.17 -18.28 -3.98
C PRO A 185 -6.51 -19.18 -2.78
N ALA A 186 -5.52 -19.92 -2.26
CA ALA A 186 -5.70 -20.72 -1.05
C ALA A 186 -5.95 -19.85 0.19
N ARG A 187 -5.44 -18.62 0.21
CA ARG A 187 -5.68 -17.65 1.28
C ARG A 187 -6.94 -16.84 1.08
N LEU A 188 -7.23 -16.42 -0.15
CA LEU A 188 -8.40 -15.61 -0.44
C LEU A 188 -9.69 -16.42 -0.25
N PHE A 189 -9.70 -17.66 -0.75
CA PHE A 189 -10.90 -18.49 -0.82
C PHE A 189 -10.89 -19.71 0.11
N PHE A 190 -10.04 -19.75 1.14
CA PHE A 190 -9.94 -20.86 2.10
C PHE A 190 -9.83 -22.23 1.41
N GLY A 191 -8.67 -22.52 0.83
CA GLY A 191 -8.42 -23.79 0.13
C GLY A 191 -8.69 -23.74 -1.38
N GLY A 192 -8.59 -22.56 -1.99
CA GLY A 192 -8.57 -22.39 -3.46
C GLY A 192 -9.88 -21.83 -4.02
N ARG A 193 -9.86 -21.50 -5.31
CA ARG A 193 -11.04 -20.97 -6.03
C ARG A 193 -12.21 -21.96 -5.97
N GLN A 194 -13.43 -21.47 -6.08
CA GLN A 194 -14.63 -22.29 -5.99
C GLN A 194 -15.10 -22.70 -7.37
N ASP A 195 -15.55 -23.95 -7.49
CA ASP A 195 -16.03 -24.50 -8.76
C ASP A 195 -17.56 -24.73 -8.76
N SER A 196 -18.23 -24.50 -7.62
CA SER A 196 -19.70 -24.59 -7.50
C SER A 196 -20.26 -23.59 -6.50
N LEU A 197 -21.56 -23.31 -6.58
CA LEU A 197 -22.25 -22.36 -5.68
C LEU A 197 -22.25 -22.84 -4.23
N ALA A 198 -22.37 -24.15 -4.01
CA ALA A 198 -22.25 -24.73 -2.67
C ALA A 198 -20.87 -24.47 -2.05
N GLN A 199 -19.79 -24.59 -2.83
CA GLN A 199 -18.45 -24.23 -2.35
C GLN A 199 -18.31 -22.71 -2.15
N ALA A 200 -18.83 -21.89 -3.07
CA ALA A 200 -18.80 -20.44 -2.98
C ALA A 200 -19.46 -19.94 -1.69
N LYS A 201 -20.66 -20.45 -1.39
CA LYS A 201 -21.36 -20.16 -0.15
C LYS A 201 -20.56 -20.58 1.08
N SER A 202 -20.13 -21.83 1.15
CA SER A 202 -19.40 -22.36 2.30
C SER A 202 -18.15 -21.52 2.59
N LYS A 203 -17.37 -21.20 1.56
CA LYS A 203 -16.15 -20.39 1.67
C LYS A 203 -16.45 -18.92 2.00
N PHE A 204 -17.55 -18.37 1.52
CA PHE A 204 -18.01 -17.02 1.90
C PHE A 204 -18.42 -16.96 3.38
N ASP A 205 -19.16 -17.95 3.86
CA ASP A 205 -19.53 -18.06 5.27
C ASP A 205 -18.27 -18.20 6.15
N LEU A 206 -17.25 -18.93 5.71
CA LEU A 206 -15.95 -18.99 6.38
C LEU A 206 -15.23 -17.63 6.40
N ALA A 207 -15.28 -16.86 5.30
CA ALA A 207 -14.73 -15.51 5.24
C ALA A 207 -15.41 -14.56 6.24
N LEU A 208 -16.72 -14.72 6.42
CA LEU A 208 -17.51 -13.99 7.43
C LEU A 208 -17.25 -14.43 8.88
N GLY A 209 -16.49 -15.52 9.09
CA GLY A 209 -16.21 -16.04 10.42
C GLY A 209 -17.07 -17.20 10.87
N GLY A 210 -17.75 -17.85 9.92
CA GLY A 210 -18.29 -19.18 10.11
C GLY A 210 -17.21 -20.15 10.58
N SER A 211 -17.59 -21.06 11.48
CA SER A 211 -16.71 -22.15 11.90
C SER A 211 -16.87 -23.31 10.92
N VAL A 212 -15.75 -23.83 10.41
CA VAL A 212 -15.72 -25.10 9.63
C VAL A 212 -16.41 -26.22 10.40
N VAL A 213 -16.24 -26.27 11.73
CA VAL A 213 -16.87 -27.27 12.60
C VAL A 213 -18.39 -27.14 12.63
N ASN A 214 -18.94 -25.93 12.46
CA ASN A 214 -20.38 -25.72 12.40
C ASN A 214 -20.97 -26.12 11.04
N ALA A 215 -20.18 -26.04 9.96
CA ALA A 215 -20.59 -26.50 8.64
C ALA A 215 -20.46 -28.04 8.50
N ALA A 216 -19.60 -28.67 9.31
CA ALA A 216 -19.18 -30.06 9.12
C ALA A 216 -19.89 -31.11 10.00
N SER A 217 -20.88 -30.80 10.86
CA SER A 217 -21.49 -31.88 11.66
C SER A 217 -22.98 -31.78 11.96
N ASN A 218 -23.70 -32.82 11.54
CA ASN A 218 -24.55 -33.64 12.39
C ASN A 218 -23.99 -33.74 13.83
N LYS A 219 -24.35 -32.84 14.76
CA LYS A 219 -24.19 -33.08 16.21
C LYS A 219 -24.88 -32.02 17.09
N GLY A 220 -25.83 -32.50 17.90
CA GLY A 220 -26.07 -32.12 19.30
C GLY A 220 -26.29 -30.64 19.63
N SER A 221 -27.57 -30.29 19.84
CA SER A 221 -28.12 -28.96 20.15
C SER A 221 -27.67 -28.25 21.43
N GLY A 222 -26.60 -28.67 22.12
CA GLY A 222 -26.31 -28.23 23.50
C GLY A 222 -25.16 -27.22 23.72
N GLY A 223 -24.26 -27.03 22.75
CA GLY A 223 -23.02 -26.28 22.99
C GLY A 223 -23.13 -24.79 22.67
N LYS A 224 -22.87 -23.90 23.65
CA LYS A 224 -22.68 -22.45 23.42
C LYS A 224 -21.61 -22.24 22.33
N LYS A 225 -22.04 -21.79 21.16
CA LYS A 225 -21.19 -21.54 19.98
C LYS A 225 -20.13 -20.48 20.33
N LYS A 226 -18.88 -20.89 20.56
CA LYS A 226 -17.76 -19.94 20.62
C LYS A 226 -17.52 -19.42 19.21
N LYS A 227 -17.96 -18.18 18.93
CA LYS A 227 -17.54 -17.44 17.73
C LYS A 227 -16.04 -17.26 17.80
N ARG A 228 -15.27 -18.10 17.11
CA ARG A 228 -13.87 -17.79 16.81
C ARG A 228 -13.90 -16.71 15.75
N ILE A 229 -13.34 -15.55 16.07
CA ILE A 229 -13.07 -14.54 15.05
C ILE A 229 -12.16 -15.22 14.01
N PRO A 230 -12.56 -15.30 12.74
CA PRO A 230 -11.75 -15.94 11.72
C PRO A 230 -10.43 -15.19 11.67
N ARG A 231 -9.33 -15.95 11.61
CA ARG A 231 -8.03 -15.41 11.24
C ARG A 231 -8.01 -15.17 9.72
N MET A 232 -8.96 -14.40 9.18
CA MET A 232 -8.78 -13.86 7.83
C MET A 232 -7.49 -13.06 7.84
N ARG A 233 -6.50 -13.57 7.12
CA ARG A 233 -5.20 -12.91 7.03
C ARG A 233 -5.43 -11.61 6.27
N ALA A 234 -4.92 -10.51 6.81
CA ALA A 234 -4.94 -9.22 6.15
C ALA A 234 -4.35 -9.35 4.73
N LEU A 235 -4.93 -8.64 3.74
CA LEU A 235 -4.33 -8.51 2.40
C LEU A 235 -2.94 -7.87 2.48
N SER A 236 -2.62 -7.21 3.60
CA SER A 236 -1.38 -6.47 3.81
C SER A 236 -0.11 -7.32 3.70
N LYS A 237 -0.19 -8.65 3.79
CA LYS A 237 0.96 -9.54 3.54
C LYS A 237 1.30 -9.72 2.06
N CYS A 238 0.52 -9.12 1.17
CA CYS A 238 0.68 -9.20 -0.28
C CYS A 238 1.00 -7.84 -0.92
N ILE A 239 1.19 -6.78 -0.12
CA ILE A 239 1.59 -5.45 -0.63
C ILE A 239 3.10 -5.37 -0.70
N ALA A 240 3.58 -4.53 -1.62
CA ALA A 240 4.93 -3.99 -1.73
C ALA A 240 5.67 -4.02 -0.39
N SER A 241 6.65 -4.91 -0.33
CA SER A 241 7.32 -5.27 0.91
C SER A 241 8.39 -4.23 1.27
N LEU A 242 9.02 -3.64 0.26
CA LEU A 242 10.09 -2.68 0.44
C LEU A 242 9.62 -1.34 1.06
N PRO A 243 8.50 -0.73 0.65
CA PRO A 243 7.94 0.44 1.32
C PRO A 243 7.66 0.27 2.82
N SER A 244 7.31 -0.94 3.26
CA SER A 244 7.07 -1.20 4.70
C SER A 244 8.35 -1.01 5.53
N CYS A 245 9.51 -1.35 4.97
CA CYS A 245 10.82 -1.09 5.57
C CYS A 245 11.07 0.43 5.72
N PHE A 246 10.77 1.20 4.67
CA PHE A 246 10.90 2.65 4.68
C PHE A 246 9.96 3.33 5.68
N LEU A 247 8.69 2.90 5.74
CA LEU A 247 7.73 3.50 6.65
C LEU A 247 8.06 3.19 8.10
N GLN A 248 8.47 1.96 8.41
CA GLN A 248 8.90 1.63 9.77
C GLN A 248 10.06 2.53 10.22
N GLY A 249 11.04 2.76 9.34
CA GLY A 249 12.12 3.71 9.60
C GLY A 249 11.62 5.14 9.87
N LYS A 250 10.65 5.63 9.07
CA LYS A 250 10.05 6.96 9.29
C LYS A 250 9.25 7.03 10.59
N VAL A 251 8.46 6.01 10.90
CA VAL A 251 7.67 5.94 12.14
C VAL A 251 8.59 5.94 13.34
N ASP A 252 9.67 5.14 13.30
CA ASP A 252 10.65 5.08 14.38
C ASP A 252 11.40 6.41 14.54
N MET A 253 11.79 7.07 13.45
CA MET A 253 12.35 8.43 13.50
C MET A 253 11.38 9.43 14.16
N ILE A 254 10.09 9.38 13.80
CA ILE A 254 9.06 10.27 14.35
C ILE A 254 8.85 10.01 15.85
N LEU A 255 8.86 8.75 16.27
CA LEU A 255 8.54 8.37 17.65
C LEU A 255 9.75 8.48 18.58
N ASN A 256 10.94 8.12 18.11
CA ASN A 256 12.11 7.94 18.97
C ASN A 256 13.16 9.05 18.81
N SER A 257 12.99 9.98 17.85
CA SER A 257 13.98 11.05 17.55
C SER A 257 15.41 10.54 17.30
N GLU A 258 15.54 9.30 16.84
CA GLU A 258 16.84 8.66 16.58
C GLU A 258 17.50 9.23 15.32
N SER A 259 18.84 9.16 15.29
CA SER A 259 19.65 9.42 14.09
C SER A 259 19.17 8.55 12.92
N PRO A 260 19.19 9.03 11.66
CA PRO A 260 18.85 8.25 10.46
C PRO A 260 19.77 7.04 10.19
N ASP A 261 20.83 6.84 10.98
CA ASP A 261 21.85 5.80 10.81
C ASP A 261 21.37 4.33 10.75
N PRO A 262 20.30 3.88 11.45
CA PRO A 262 19.94 2.46 11.45
C PRO A 262 19.18 2.05 10.18
N PHE A 263 18.88 2.96 9.25
CA PHE A 263 18.11 2.64 8.05
C PHE A 263 18.84 1.64 7.14
N VAL A 264 20.12 1.91 6.82
CA VAL A 264 20.89 1.05 5.90
C VAL A 264 21.07 -0.36 6.46
N PRO A 265 21.47 -0.57 7.73
CA PRO A 265 21.52 -1.91 8.32
C PRO A 265 20.17 -2.64 8.29
N ARG A 266 19.05 -1.95 8.56
CA ARG A 266 17.72 -2.55 8.49
C ARG A 266 17.32 -2.94 7.09
N LEU A 267 17.63 -2.10 6.10
CA LEU A 267 17.39 -2.42 4.70
C LEU A 267 18.20 -3.65 4.29
N ILE A 268 19.49 -3.70 4.64
CA ILE A 268 20.35 -4.86 4.37
C ILE A 268 19.79 -6.12 5.05
N GLN A 269 19.37 -6.02 6.30
CA GLN A 269 18.75 -7.13 7.01
C GLN A 269 17.46 -7.59 6.30
N PHE A 270 16.60 -6.64 5.95
CA PHE A 270 15.34 -6.91 5.26
C PHE A 270 15.55 -7.61 3.91
N LEU A 271 16.55 -7.16 3.14
CA LEU A 271 16.99 -7.78 1.89
C LEU A 271 17.73 -9.11 2.09
N SER A 272 18.13 -9.45 3.32
CA SER A 272 18.80 -10.72 3.63
C SER A 272 17.83 -11.80 4.13
N GLU A 273 16.61 -11.43 4.54
CA GLU A 273 15.65 -12.34 5.15
C GLU A 273 14.94 -13.23 4.13
N LYS A 274 15.11 -14.55 4.27
CA LYS A 274 14.50 -15.58 3.39
C LYS A 274 12.98 -15.41 3.23
N LYS A 275 12.28 -15.09 4.33
CA LYS A 275 10.81 -14.91 4.31
C LYS A 275 10.37 -13.81 3.33
N ASN A 276 11.17 -12.74 3.18
CA ASN A 276 10.83 -11.62 2.32
C ASN A 276 11.16 -11.94 0.85
N HIS A 277 12.26 -12.67 0.59
CA HIS A 277 12.56 -13.19 -0.76
C HIS A 277 11.49 -14.16 -1.28
N LEU A 278 10.93 -15.00 -0.42
CA LEU A 278 9.80 -15.86 -0.78
C LEU A 278 8.56 -15.02 -1.15
N GLN A 279 8.33 -13.89 -0.48
CA GLN A 279 7.24 -12.97 -0.83
C GLN A 279 7.48 -12.32 -2.20
N VAL A 280 8.68 -11.79 -2.44
CA VAL A 280 9.09 -11.19 -3.72
C VAL A 280 8.97 -12.19 -4.86
N SER A 281 9.41 -13.43 -4.65
CA SER A 281 9.33 -14.49 -5.65
C SER A 281 7.88 -14.82 -6.02
N ARG A 282 6.97 -14.85 -5.03
CA ARG A 282 5.53 -14.99 -5.29
C ARG A 282 4.97 -13.79 -6.04
N GLN A 283 5.38 -12.56 -5.71
CA GLN A 283 4.94 -11.38 -6.43
C GLN A 283 5.39 -11.39 -7.91
N LEU A 284 6.50 -12.08 -8.21
CA LEU A 284 7.03 -12.33 -9.54
C LEU A 284 6.49 -13.62 -10.18
N ASN A 285 5.49 -14.27 -9.56
CA ASN A 285 4.86 -15.52 -10.03
C ASN A 285 5.85 -16.68 -10.22
N ARG A 286 6.87 -16.77 -9.37
CA ARG A 286 7.83 -17.87 -9.39
C ARG A 286 7.36 -19.03 -8.53
N SER A 287 7.70 -20.23 -8.95
CA SER A 287 7.53 -21.46 -8.16
C SER A 287 8.38 -21.44 -6.88
N ASP A 288 8.05 -22.30 -5.92
CA ASP A 288 8.82 -22.39 -4.66
C ASP A 288 10.28 -22.81 -4.89
N ASN A 289 10.56 -23.63 -5.92
CA ASN A 289 11.92 -24.03 -6.29
C ASN A 289 12.71 -22.84 -6.86
N GLU A 290 12.12 -22.10 -7.80
CA GLU A 290 12.72 -20.88 -8.35
C GLU A 290 12.91 -19.80 -7.28
N ALA A 291 12.02 -19.76 -6.28
CA ALA A 291 12.15 -18.84 -5.15
C ALA A 291 13.36 -19.17 -4.26
N GLU A 292 13.68 -20.45 -4.07
CA GLU A 292 14.87 -20.88 -3.33
C GLU A 292 16.14 -20.54 -4.10
N GLU A 293 16.22 -20.89 -5.39
CA GLU A 293 17.35 -20.54 -6.26
C GLU A 293 17.56 -19.03 -6.29
N TYR A 294 16.46 -18.27 -6.38
CA TYR A 294 16.48 -16.82 -6.33
C TYR A 294 17.04 -16.30 -5.01
N PHE A 295 16.59 -16.84 -3.87
CA PHE A 295 17.14 -16.47 -2.57
C PHE A 295 18.65 -16.75 -2.51
N GLN A 296 19.11 -17.90 -2.97
CA GLN A 296 20.54 -18.22 -2.97
C GLN A 296 21.35 -17.25 -3.85
N LYS A 297 20.80 -16.84 -4.99
CA LYS A 297 21.47 -15.94 -5.93
C LYS A 297 21.54 -14.48 -5.46
N TYR A 298 20.48 -13.97 -4.85
CA TYR A 298 20.32 -12.54 -4.54
C TYR A 298 20.30 -12.22 -3.05
N SER A 299 20.38 -13.22 -2.18
CA SER A 299 20.53 -12.98 -0.74
C SER A 299 21.85 -12.24 -0.47
N THR A 300 21.74 -11.17 0.29
CA THR A 300 22.90 -10.44 0.81
C THR A 300 23.51 -11.13 2.04
N ASN A 301 22.96 -12.27 2.48
CA ASN A 301 23.41 -13.00 3.67
C ASN A 301 24.64 -13.87 3.38
N THR A 302 25.80 -13.26 3.18
CA THR A 302 27.08 -13.97 3.00
C THR A 302 27.95 -13.98 4.27
N GLY A 303 27.41 -13.56 5.41
CA GLY A 303 28.18 -13.31 6.64
C GLY A 303 29.14 -12.11 6.55
N LYS A 304 29.21 -11.43 5.40
CA LYS A 304 29.96 -10.18 5.18
C LYS A 304 28.98 -9.05 4.86
N VAL A 305 29.37 -7.81 5.15
CA VAL A 305 28.60 -6.63 4.72
C VAL A 305 28.50 -6.65 3.19
N PRO A 306 27.28 -6.63 2.61
CA PRO A 306 27.11 -6.67 1.17
C PRO A 306 27.71 -5.42 0.52
N THR A 307 28.26 -5.58 -0.68
CA THR A 307 28.72 -4.44 -1.48
C THR A 307 27.50 -3.60 -1.94
N ILE A 308 27.72 -2.32 -2.19
CA ILE A 308 26.67 -1.40 -2.68
C ILE A 308 26.02 -1.96 -3.95
N ASP A 309 26.83 -2.49 -4.88
CA ASP A 309 26.34 -3.11 -6.11
C ASP A 309 25.38 -4.27 -5.86
N LYS A 310 25.66 -5.15 -4.89
CA LYS A 310 24.75 -6.25 -4.51
C LYS A 310 23.44 -5.72 -3.92
N VAL A 311 23.50 -4.68 -3.10
CA VAL A 311 22.31 -4.05 -2.52
C VAL A 311 21.45 -3.41 -3.62
N LEU A 312 22.07 -2.68 -4.55
CA LEU A 312 21.38 -2.04 -5.67
C LEU A 312 20.75 -3.09 -6.61
N ASN A 313 21.49 -4.14 -6.95
CA ASN A 313 20.98 -5.24 -7.78
C ASN A 313 19.80 -5.96 -7.12
N ALA A 314 19.87 -6.19 -5.80
CA ALA A 314 18.73 -6.69 -5.06
C ALA A 314 17.55 -5.72 -5.14
N LEU A 315 17.75 -4.44 -4.81
CA LEU A 315 16.69 -3.42 -4.83
C LEU A 315 15.97 -3.33 -6.18
N THR A 316 16.69 -3.41 -7.30
CA THR A 316 16.09 -3.41 -8.64
C THR A 316 15.01 -4.48 -8.78
N ILE A 317 15.28 -5.71 -8.32
CA ILE A 317 14.33 -6.81 -8.46
C ILE A 317 13.13 -6.62 -7.53
N TRP A 318 13.36 -6.04 -6.36
CA TRP A 318 12.29 -5.72 -5.42
C TRP A 318 11.38 -4.62 -5.96
N PHE A 319 11.94 -3.60 -6.61
CA PHE A 319 11.13 -2.59 -7.30
C PHE A 319 10.31 -3.18 -8.45
N ILE A 320 10.85 -4.15 -9.20
CA ILE A 320 10.09 -4.87 -10.23
C ILE A 320 8.93 -5.66 -9.60
N ALA A 321 9.18 -6.37 -8.50
CA ALA A 321 8.16 -7.14 -7.81
C ALA A 321 7.05 -6.26 -7.20
N ASP A 322 7.43 -5.09 -6.67
CA ASP A 322 6.53 -4.11 -6.08
C ASP A 322 5.81 -3.25 -7.14
N GLN A 323 6.28 -3.26 -8.40
CA GLN A 323 5.75 -2.42 -9.48
C GLN A 323 4.24 -2.63 -9.67
N MET A 324 3.77 -3.87 -9.63
CA MET A 324 2.34 -4.15 -9.77
C MET A 324 1.52 -3.55 -8.62
N ASP A 325 2.00 -3.63 -7.38
CA ASP A 325 1.26 -3.11 -6.22
C ASP A 325 1.33 -1.57 -6.13
N LEU A 326 2.33 -0.97 -6.78
CA LEU A 326 2.43 0.47 -6.97
C LEU A 326 1.46 0.96 -8.06
N LEU A 327 1.41 0.26 -9.20
CA LEU A 327 0.59 0.63 -10.34
C LEU A 327 -0.89 0.29 -10.14
N PHE A 328 -1.18 -0.79 -9.39
CA PHE A 328 -2.53 -1.17 -9.05
C PHE A 328 -3.08 -0.25 -7.95
N ASN A 329 -4.21 0.40 -8.25
CA ASN A 329 -4.81 1.36 -7.35
C ASN A 329 -5.72 0.65 -6.33
N TRP A 330 -5.10 0.04 -5.33
CA TRP A 330 -5.79 -0.64 -4.23
C TRP A 330 -6.79 0.27 -3.50
N ASN A 331 -6.48 1.57 -3.45
CA ASN A 331 -7.36 2.57 -2.88
C ASN A 331 -8.66 2.72 -3.68
N GLU A 332 -8.57 2.79 -5.00
CA GLU A 332 -9.76 2.83 -5.88
C GLU A 332 -10.55 1.54 -5.81
N LEU A 333 -9.87 0.38 -5.82
CA LEU A 333 -10.55 -0.89 -5.68
C LEU A 333 -11.36 -0.94 -4.37
N GLN A 334 -10.79 -0.46 -3.26
CA GLN A 334 -11.51 -0.38 -1.98
C GLN A 334 -12.78 0.48 -2.07
N LEU A 335 -12.68 1.66 -2.69
CA LEU A 335 -13.83 2.55 -2.87
C LEU A 335 -14.92 1.91 -3.73
N THR A 336 -14.53 1.33 -4.88
CA THR A 336 -15.45 0.61 -5.77
C THR A 336 -16.09 -0.57 -5.06
N CYS A 337 -15.30 -1.40 -4.38
CA CYS A 337 -15.81 -2.51 -3.58
C CYS A 337 -16.80 -2.06 -2.51
N THR A 338 -16.54 -0.92 -1.86
CA THR A 338 -17.44 -0.38 -0.85
C THR A 338 -18.76 0.10 -1.45
N ALA A 339 -18.71 0.84 -2.55
CA ALA A 339 -19.91 1.27 -3.27
C ALA A 339 -20.73 0.07 -3.75
N THR A 340 -20.10 -0.89 -4.42
CA THR A 340 -20.76 -2.13 -4.88
C THR A 340 -21.41 -2.88 -3.73
N TRP A 341 -20.72 -2.99 -2.59
CA TRP A 341 -21.27 -3.66 -1.41
C TRP A 341 -22.49 -2.92 -0.84
N GLN A 342 -22.46 -1.60 -0.80
CA GLN A 342 -23.61 -0.79 -0.37
C GLN A 342 -24.80 -0.91 -1.32
N ASP A 343 -24.55 -1.03 -2.63
CA ASP A 343 -25.62 -1.19 -3.61
C ASP A 343 -26.25 -2.58 -3.55
N LEU A 344 -25.44 -3.64 -3.36
CA LEU A 344 -25.93 -4.97 -3.03
C LEU A 344 -26.78 -4.96 -1.76
N LEU A 345 -26.37 -4.19 -0.75
CA LEU A 345 -27.13 -4.03 0.48
C LEU A 345 -28.51 -3.41 0.26
N LYS A 346 -28.58 -2.37 -0.57
CA LYS A 346 -29.85 -1.71 -0.89
C LYS A 346 -30.77 -2.61 -1.70
N SER A 347 -30.22 -3.39 -2.64
CA SER A 347 -31.02 -4.25 -3.53
C SER A 347 -31.66 -5.43 -2.79
N VAL A 348 -31.02 -5.96 -1.75
CA VAL A 348 -31.57 -7.08 -0.96
C VAL A 348 -32.58 -6.60 0.11
N GLY A 349 -32.75 -5.29 0.29
CA GLY A 349 -33.82 -4.67 1.09
C GLY A 349 -33.45 -4.36 2.55
N ASN A 350 -34.10 -3.33 3.10
CA ASN A 350 -33.90 -2.76 4.45
C ASN A 350 -34.28 -3.68 5.64
N GLY A 351 -34.40 -5.00 5.43
CA GLY A 351 -34.60 -5.96 6.50
C GLY A 351 -33.43 -5.90 7.48
N LYS A 352 -33.69 -5.98 8.78
CA LYS A 352 -32.70 -5.90 9.89
C LYS A 352 -31.61 -7.00 9.89
N GLN A 353 -31.39 -7.69 8.78
CA GLN A 353 -30.33 -8.67 8.60
C GLN A 353 -29.04 -7.99 8.16
N THR A 354 -27.89 -8.51 8.60
CA THR A 354 -26.59 -7.99 8.18
C THR A 354 -26.35 -8.30 6.70
N ALA A 355 -25.61 -7.43 5.98
CA ALA A 355 -25.22 -7.62 4.57
C ALA A 355 -24.71 -9.03 4.27
N ALA A 356 -23.86 -9.49 5.18
CA ALA A 356 -23.29 -10.82 5.21
C ALA A 356 -24.35 -11.93 5.24
N GLY A 357 -25.39 -11.77 6.06
CA GLY A 357 -26.50 -12.72 6.14
C GLY A 357 -27.35 -12.73 4.88
N LEU A 358 -27.58 -11.56 4.27
CA LEU A 358 -28.34 -11.43 3.03
C LEU A 358 -27.62 -12.04 1.83
N ALA A 359 -26.33 -11.75 1.64
CA ALA A 359 -25.52 -12.39 0.60
C ALA A 359 -25.42 -13.90 0.81
N SER A 360 -25.29 -14.34 2.08
CA SER A 360 -25.28 -15.75 2.45
C SER A 360 -26.62 -16.45 2.15
N ALA A 361 -27.75 -15.75 2.32
CA ALA A 361 -29.09 -16.23 1.99
C ALA A 361 -29.34 -16.30 0.48
N ALA A 362 -28.95 -15.26 -0.27
CA ALA A 362 -29.03 -15.25 -1.73
C ALA A 362 -28.21 -16.39 -2.37
N LEU A 363 -27.04 -16.71 -1.80
CA LEU A 363 -26.25 -17.86 -2.21
C LEU A 363 -26.91 -19.21 -1.87
N GLU A 364 -27.70 -19.32 -0.79
CA GLU A 364 -28.50 -20.53 -0.55
C GLU A 364 -29.67 -20.65 -1.51
N GLU A 365 -30.37 -19.56 -1.79
CA GLU A 365 -31.48 -19.56 -2.74
C GLU A 365 -31.01 -19.96 -4.13
N ALA A 366 -29.90 -19.38 -4.61
CA ALA A 366 -29.29 -19.75 -5.89
C ALA A 366 -28.88 -21.23 -5.95
N LYS A 367 -28.31 -21.75 -4.86
CA LYS A 367 -27.93 -23.17 -4.74
C LYS A 367 -29.15 -24.10 -4.74
N ASN A 368 -30.25 -23.71 -4.10
CA ASN A 368 -31.47 -24.52 -4.10
C ASN A 368 -32.08 -24.59 -5.50
N ASN A 369 -32.09 -23.46 -6.24
CA ASN A 369 -32.57 -23.42 -7.62
C ASN A 369 -31.70 -24.28 -8.57
N GLU A 370 -30.40 -24.40 -8.33
CA GLU A 370 -29.49 -25.30 -9.08
C GLU A 370 -29.79 -26.79 -8.84
N LEU A 371 -30.38 -27.16 -7.71
CA LEU A 371 -30.75 -28.56 -7.41
C LEU A 371 -32.12 -28.96 -7.96
N GLU A 372 -32.97 -27.98 -8.31
CA GLU A 372 -34.32 -28.20 -8.83
C GLU A 372 -34.41 -28.21 -10.36
N GLY A 373 -33.41 -27.67 -11.06
CA GLY A 373 -33.27 -27.69 -12.53
C GLY A 373 -32.28 -28.73 -13.00
#